data_AF-A0AAE7A4S6-F1
#
_entry.id   AF-A0AAE7A4S6-F1
#
_cell.length_a   1.000
_cell.length_b   1.000
_cell.length_c   1.000
_cell.angle_alpha   90.00
_cell.angle_beta   90.00
_cell.angle_gamma   90.00
#
_symmetry.space_group_name_H-M   'P 1'
#
loop_
_entity.id
_entity.type
_entity.pdbx_description
1 polymer ?
#
loop_
_entity_poly.entity_id
_entity_poly.type
_entity_poly.pdbx_seq_one_letter_code
_entity_poly.pdbx_strand_id
1 'polypeptide(L)' 'MPHSDLLPSLLYKINENQLALEAAILELTNWVEARGSADVADNVRSALDAIDKNEEFIKLTLAVLMAPE' A
#
# COMPACT_ATOMS: atom_id res chain seq x y z
N MET A 1 -19.31 -15.09 11.97
CA MET A 1 -19.93 -13.77 12.16
C MET A 1 -20.77 -13.47 10.93
N PRO A 2 -21.90 -12.75 11.03
CA PRO A 2 -22.61 -12.32 9.82
C PRO A 2 -21.67 -11.50 8.92
N HIS A 3 -21.76 -11.71 7.61
CA HIS A 3 -21.00 -11.01 6.56
C HIS A 3 -19.47 -11.23 6.54
N SER A 4 -18.94 -12.28 7.16
CA SER A 4 -17.50 -12.59 7.12
C SER A 4 -16.97 -12.91 5.71
N ASP A 5 -17.86 -13.26 4.78
CA ASP A 5 -17.60 -13.44 3.35
C ASP A 5 -17.17 -12.15 2.64
N LEU A 6 -17.51 -10.97 3.18
CA LEU A 6 -17.10 -9.69 2.61
C LEU A 6 -15.65 -9.30 2.96
N LEU A 7 -15.04 -9.95 3.96
CA LEU A 7 -13.71 -9.58 4.44
C LEU A 7 -12.62 -9.67 3.36
N PRO A 8 -12.51 -10.75 2.56
CA PRO A 8 -11.53 -10.81 1.47
C PRO A 8 -11.75 -9.70 0.43
N SER A 9 -13.01 -9.41 0.09
CA SER A 9 -13.34 -8.34 -0.88
C SER A 9 -12.94 -6.95 -0.35
N LEU A 10 -13.16 -6.69 0.94
CA LEU A 10 -12.74 -5.45 1.58
C LEU A 10 -11.22 -5.32 1.62
N LEU A 11 -10.50 -6.37 2.03
CA LEU A 11 -9.04 -6.38 2.07
C LEU A 11 -8.43 -6.19 0.67
N TYR A 12 -9.03 -6.79 -0.36
CA TYR A 12 -8.62 -6.57 -1.75
C TYR A 12 -8.73 -5.08 -2.14
N LYS A 13 -9.84 -4.42 -1.79
CA LYS A 13 -10.01 -2.98 -2.06
C LYS A 13 -9.03 -2.12 -1.26
N ILE A 14 -8.70 -2.50 -0.03
CA ILE A 14 -7.66 -1.81 0.75
C ILE A 14 -6.29 -1.99 0.09
N ASN A 15 -5.97 -3.19 -0.44
CA ASN A 15 -4.73 -3.42 -1.17
C ASN A 15 -4.62 -2.54 -2.44
N GLU A 16 -5.70 -2.43 -3.21
CA GLU A 16 -5.75 -1.52 -4.37
C GLU A 16 -5.52 -0.06 -3.96
N ASN A 17 -6.05 0.36 -2.80
CA ASN A 17 -5.78 1.69 -2.27
C ASN A 17 -4.32 1.89 -1.85
N GLN A 18 -3.64 0.89 -1.27
CA GLN A 18 -2.20 0.99 -0.94
C GLN A 18 -1.39 1.26 -2.20
N LEU A 19 -1.60 0.46 -3.25
CA LEU A 19 -0.93 0.60 -4.55
C LEU A 19 -1.16 1.98 -5.19
N ALA A 20 -2.41 2.45 -5.19
CA ALA A 20 -2.76 3.74 -5.77
C ALA A 20 -2.14 4.92 -5.00
N LEU A 21 -2.15 4.83 -3.66
CA LEU A 21 -1.56 5.86 -2.80
C LEU A 21 -0.04 5.87 -2.92
N GLU A 22 0.61 4.71 -2.91
CA GLU A 22 2.05 4.59 -3.10
C GLU A 22 2.48 5.23 -4.42
N ALA A 23 1.83 4.87 -5.53
CA ALA A 23 2.15 5.40 -6.85
C ALA A 23 1.99 6.93 -6.91
N ALA A 24 0.88 7.46 -6.38
CA ALA A 24 0.63 8.91 -6.36
C ALA A 24 1.66 9.65 -5.48
N ILE A 25 2.00 9.12 -4.31
CA ILE A 25 2.98 9.72 -3.41
C ILE A 25 4.39 9.65 -4.02
N LEU A 26 4.75 8.53 -4.66
CA LEU A 26 6.06 8.37 -5.29
C LEU A 26 6.23 9.32 -6.50
N GLU A 27 5.18 9.53 -7.30
CA GLU A 27 5.19 10.53 -8.37
C GLU A 27 5.45 11.94 -7.83
N LEU A 28 4.74 12.34 -6.77
CA LEU A 28 4.94 13.63 -6.11
C LEU A 28 6.33 13.75 -5.49
N THR A 29 6.83 12.67 -4.89
CA THR A 29 8.16 12.59 -4.28
C THR A 29 9.25 12.85 -5.32
N ASN A 30 9.16 12.18 -6.47
CA ASN A 30 10.10 12.38 -7.59
C ASN A 30 10.00 13.81 -8.15
N TRP A 31 8.79 14.38 -8.21
CA TRP A 31 8.57 15.76 -8.65
C TRP A 31 9.21 16.80 -7.71
N VAL A 32 9.16 16.56 -6.40
CA VAL A 32 9.79 17.39 -5.37
C VAL A 32 11.31 17.25 -5.40
N GLU A 33 11.83 16.03 -5.53
CA GLU A 33 13.27 15.75 -5.63
C GLU A 33 13.91 16.46 -6.84
N ALA A 34 13.26 16.37 -8.01
CA ALA A 34 13.71 17.03 -9.24
C ALA A 34 13.79 18.56 -9.13
N ARG A 35 13.20 19.16 -8.08
CA ARG A 35 13.23 20.59 -7.78
C ARG A 35 14.21 20.97 -6.67
N GLY A 36 15.06 20.04 -6.25
CA GLY A 36 16.16 20.29 -5.32
C GLY A 36 15.86 19.98 -3.86
N SER A 37 14.71 19.38 -3.56
CA SER A 37 14.31 18.98 -2.21
C SER A 37 14.54 17.49 -1.97
N ALA A 38 15.79 17.04 -2.11
CA ALA A 38 16.17 15.63 -1.96
C ALA A 38 15.95 15.11 -0.53
N ASP A 39 16.18 15.94 0.48
CA ASP A 39 15.93 15.62 1.89
C ASP A 39 14.45 15.34 2.18
N VAL A 40 13.54 16.13 1.58
CA VAL A 40 12.10 15.88 1.65
C VAL A 40 11.75 14.58 0.93
N ALA A 41 12.35 14.32 -0.24
CA ALA A 41 12.09 13.11 -0.99
C ALA A 41 12.52 11.84 -0.23
N ASP A 42 13.69 11.85 0.39
CA ASP A 42 14.21 10.75 1.19
C ASP A 42 13.34 10.48 2.43
N ASN A 43 12.85 11.53 3.08
CA ASN A 43 11.93 11.41 4.20
C ASN A 43 10.60 10.78 3.77
N VAL A 44 10.06 11.18 2.61
CA VAL A 44 8.82 10.59 2.09
C VAL A 44 9.02 9.12 1.71
N ARG A 45 10.14 8.76 1.05
CA ARG A 45 10.46 7.36 0.73
C ARG A 45 10.59 6.50 1.97
N SER A 46 11.24 7.01 3.02
CA SER A 46 11.33 6.32 4.30
C SER A 46 9.96 6.10 4.96
N ALA A 47 9.00 6.99 4.71
CA ALA A 47 7.62 6.81 5.17
C ALA A 47 6.82 5.84 4.27
N LEU A 48 7.10 5.80 2.97
CA LEU A 48 6.49 4.85 2.02
C LEU A 48 6.78 3.39 2.37
N ASP A 49 7.90 3.09 3.04
CA ASP A 49 8.17 1.75 3.60
C ASP A 49 7.01 1.19 4.44
N ALA A 50 6.23 2.04 5.11
CA ALA A 50 5.07 1.61 5.88
C ALA A 50 3.91 1.17 4.98
N ILE A 51 3.71 1.83 3.83
CA ILE A 51 2.70 1.46 2.84
C ILE A 51 3.08 0.13 2.20
N ASP A 52 4.33 -0.03 1.79
CA ASP A 52 4.85 -1.26 1.17
C ASP A 52 4.67 -2.48 2.10
N LYS A 53 5.08 -2.36 3.37
CA LYS A 53 4.87 -3.42 4.39
C LYS A 53 3.40 -3.73 4.63
N ASN A 54 2.52 -2.73 4.60
CA ASN A 54 1.08 -2.95 4.74
C ASN A 54 0.50 -3.68 3.53
N GLU A 55 0.91 -3.30 2.32
CA GLU A 55 0.53 -3.98 1.09
C GLU A 55 0.95 -5.46 1.11
N GLU A 56 2.22 -5.75 1.44
CA GLU A 56 2.73 -7.11 1.56
C GLU A 56 1.90 -7.94 2.54
N PHE A 57 1.60 -7.38 3.72
CA PHE A 57 0.83 -8.08 4.74
C PHE A 57 -0.63 -8.32 4.32
N ILE A 58 -1.26 -7.35 3.63
CA ILE A 58 -2.62 -7.52 3.09
C ILE A 58 -2.62 -8.60 2.01
N LYS A 59 -1.66 -8.60 1.08
CA LYS A 59 -1.50 -9.63 0.06
C LYS A 59 -1.37 -11.03 0.69
N LEU A 60 -0.52 -11.17 1.70
CA LEU A 60 -0.36 -12.43 2.44
C LEU A 60 -1.68 -12.86 3.09
N THR A 61 -2.37 -11.94 3.77
CA THR A 61 -3.65 -12.23 4.44
C THR A 61 -4.72 -12.66 3.44
N LEU A 62 -4.80 -12.01 2.28
CA LEU A 62 -5.70 -12.40 1.19
C LEU A 62 -5.38 -13.80 0.67
N ALA A 63 -4.10 -14.12 0.47
CA ALA A 63 -3.68 -15.45 0.02
C ALA A 63 -4.11 -16.54 1.01
N VAL A 64 -3.97 -16.30 2.32
CA VAL A 64 -4.41 -17.23 3.36
C VAL A 64 -5.93 -17.37 3.40
N LEU A 65 -6.68 -16.27 3.32
CA LEU A 65 -8.15 -16.28 3.38
C LEU A 65 -8.81 -16.91 2.15
N MET A 66 -8.14 -16.90 1.00
CA MET A 66 -8.65 -17.45 -0.26
C MET A 66 -8.08 -18.84 -0.57
N ALA A 67 -7.20 -19.38 0.28
CA ALA A 67 -6.67 -20.72 0.10
C ALA A 67 -7.81 -21.76 0.22
N PRO A 68 -7.87 -22.74 -0.70
CA PRO A 68 -8.76 -23.89 -0.50
C PRO A 68 -8.34 -24.67 0.74
N GLU A 69 -9.31 -25.26 1.44
CA GLU A 69 -9.05 -26.21 2.54
C GLU A 69 -8.31 -27.47 2.08
#